data_AF-A0A970ADW4-F1
#
_entry.id   AF-A0A970ADW4-F1
#
_cell.length_a   1.000
_cell.length_b   1.000
_cell.length_c   1.000
_cell.angle_alpha   90.00
_cell.angle_beta   90.00
_cell.angle_gamma   90.00
#
_symmetry.space_group_name_H-M   'P 1'
#
loop_
_entity.id
_entity.type
_entity.pdbx_description
1 polymer ?
#
loop_
_entity_poly.entity_id
_entity_poly.type
_entity_poly.pdbx_seq_one_letter_code
_entity_poly.pdbx_strand_id
1 'polypeptide(L)'
;MRVNPVGSPGEDEEEDPADPEEEYQRRLEEWERRNEELREQLGPFYVPLPPLDQPENPPAKIRGIYLTGHTVGHSRYQEILKMIEGTEINAVVIDIKDDHGLMSYQSNIEIIKEIDAHYQPVPITDIKATLEDLHKRGIYTIARIVVFKDPYLARAKPEWAIQKKGGGLWTEKGVAWINPYQKEVWDYNIAIAKEAALMGFREVQFDYIRFPENAAKVDREAYYPGSNGVSKAENIAAFLDYAMEQLKDYNVYVACDVFGVIATTWGDSDNIGQIWEDFATRVDYQKPMIYPSHYGRGYFGYEVPDAHPAGTVTRALTDAIKRNAPIKDPAIIRPWLQSFTATWILGHIPYGAKEVRQQIDAALALGIEEYILWSPVNKYPAGAFLSAEEADRRAAQMRQEREQKGLDWLNRTGRQAAESYLEAVQKKDWREAYALEIQRRRDGNQYRDWLNATRGKVKEYTITAVEKEGSALRLSLKLVMTSGEEERILEEQWTVSMENHVWRVKPSSRFLELLEGKAKAEETEQQD
;
A
#
# COMPACT_ATOMS: atom_id res chain seq x y z
N MET A 1 50.88 24.09 59.30
CA MET A 1 50.00 22.90 59.39
C MET A 1 49.13 22.94 58.14
N ARG A 2 49.48 22.22 57.07
CA ARG A 2 49.10 20.82 56.74
C ARG A 2 47.57 20.61 56.68
N VAL A 3 47.16 19.79 55.69
CA VAL A 3 45.82 19.20 55.39
C VAL A 3 45.03 20.04 54.36
N ASN A 4 44.65 19.63 53.14
CA ASN A 4 44.57 18.36 52.37
C ASN A 4 44.65 18.66 50.85
N PRO A 5 45.14 17.75 49.98
CA PRO A 5 44.93 17.85 48.53
C PRO A 5 43.57 17.27 48.12
N VAL A 6 42.92 17.97 47.19
CA VAL A 6 41.69 17.59 46.48
C VAL A 6 42.02 16.47 45.50
N GLY A 7 41.13 15.47 45.41
CA GLY A 7 41.30 14.27 44.59
C GLY A 7 41.46 14.56 43.10
N SER A 8 42.25 13.70 42.45
CA SER A 8 42.36 13.59 41.00
C SER A 8 40.99 13.30 40.37
N PRO A 9 40.68 13.87 39.20
CA PRO A 9 39.63 13.34 38.34
C PRO A 9 40.06 11.93 37.91
N GLY A 10 39.14 10.98 38.02
CA GLY A 10 39.33 9.62 37.53
C GLY A 10 39.66 9.64 36.05
N GLU A 11 40.60 8.77 35.67
CA GLU A 11 40.85 8.35 34.31
C GLU A 11 39.54 7.74 33.77
N ASP A 12 38.91 8.42 32.82
CA ASP A 12 37.92 7.79 31.96
C ASP A 12 38.69 6.74 31.14
N GLU A 13 38.53 5.46 31.49
CA GLU A 13 38.99 4.34 30.67
C GLU A 13 38.21 4.41 29.34
N GLU A 14 38.83 5.00 28.32
CA GLU A 14 38.42 4.79 26.92
C GLU A 14 38.57 3.29 26.63
N GLU A 15 37.44 2.57 26.56
CA GLU A 15 37.40 1.21 26.02
C GLU A 15 38.01 1.24 24.60
N ASP A 16 39.16 0.60 24.45
CA ASP A 16 39.84 0.38 23.17
C ASP A 16 38.83 -0.30 22.22
N PRO A 17 38.57 0.24 21.00
CA PRO A 17 37.60 -0.37 20.10
C PRO A 17 37.99 -1.82 19.84
N ALA A 18 37.07 -2.74 20.15
CA ALA A 18 37.26 -4.17 19.96
C ALA A 18 37.83 -4.48 18.57
N ASP A 19 38.75 -5.43 18.49
CA ASP A 19 39.28 -5.93 17.21
C ASP A 19 38.09 -6.30 16.29
N PRO A 20 38.00 -5.76 15.06
CA PRO A 20 36.91 -6.06 14.13
C PRO A 20 36.66 -7.55 13.91
N GLU A 21 37.70 -8.38 14.01
CA GLU A 21 37.55 -9.84 13.92
C GLU A 21 36.85 -10.39 15.18
N GLU A 22 37.23 -9.94 16.38
CA GLU A 22 36.58 -10.35 17.63
C GLU A 22 35.12 -9.88 17.69
N GLU A 23 34.79 -8.71 17.14
CA GLU A 23 33.41 -8.23 17.02
C GLU A 23 32.59 -9.11 16.07
N TYR A 24 33.16 -9.48 14.91
CA TYR A 24 32.51 -10.37 13.96
C TYR A 24 32.24 -11.75 14.57
N GLN A 25 33.22 -12.34 15.26
CA GLN A 25 33.03 -13.64 15.92
C GLN A 25 31.94 -13.59 17.00
N ARG A 26 31.90 -12.52 17.82
CA ARG A 26 30.81 -12.32 18.80
C ARG A 26 29.43 -12.24 18.15
N ARG A 27 29.31 -11.50 17.04
CA ARG A 27 28.05 -11.41 16.26
C ARG A 27 27.67 -12.75 15.64
N LEU A 28 28.64 -13.54 15.20
CA LEU A 28 28.42 -14.86 14.63
C LEU A 28 27.91 -15.85 15.68
N GLU A 29 28.54 -15.91 16.85
CA GLU A 29 28.09 -16.75 17.97
C GLU A 29 26.66 -16.38 18.42
N GLU A 30 26.34 -15.08 18.50
CA GLU A 30 24.98 -14.64 18.82
C GLU A 30 23.98 -15.04 17.73
N TRP A 31 24.36 -14.88 16.46
CA TRP A 31 23.54 -15.28 15.32
C TRP A 31 23.26 -16.78 15.29
N GLU A 32 24.26 -17.62 15.58
CA GLU A 32 24.13 -19.08 15.66
C GLU A 32 23.19 -19.48 16.80
N ARG A 33 23.40 -18.93 18.00
CA ARG A 33 22.54 -19.17 19.17
C ARG A 33 21.09 -18.78 18.89
N ARG A 34 20.85 -17.59 18.33
CA ARG A 34 19.49 -17.13 18.02
C ARG A 34 18.82 -18.01 16.96
N ASN A 35 19.58 -18.53 15.99
CA ASN A 35 19.05 -19.48 15.02
C ASN A 35 18.66 -20.82 15.64
N GLU A 36 19.44 -21.33 16.59
CA GLU A 36 19.11 -22.56 17.33
C GLU A 36 17.83 -22.38 18.16
N GLU A 37 17.74 -21.29 18.93
CA GLU A 37 16.54 -20.94 19.71
C GLU A 37 15.29 -20.82 18.82
N LEU A 38 15.40 -20.13 17.68
CA LEU A 38 14.29 -19.99 16.73
C LEU A 38 13.90 -21.33 16.09
N ARG A 39 14.87 -22.22 15.84
CA ARG A 39 14.59 -23.54 15.30
C ARG A 39 13.78 -24.38 16.27
N GLU A 40 14.14 -24.38 17.55
CA GLU A 40 13.38 -25.07 18.59
C GLU A 40 11.97 -24.47 18.76
N GLN A 41 11.86 -23.14 18.73
CA GLN A 41 10.59 -22.45 18.93
C GLN A 41 9.61 -22.62 17.76
N LEU A 42 10.10 -22.48 16.52
CA LEU A 42 9.25 -22.45 15.33
C LEU A 42 9.04 -23.84 14.71
N GLY A 43 9.88 -24.81 15.06
CA GLY A 43 9.79 -26.18 14.57
C GLY A 43 9.64 -26.23 13.04
N PRO A 44 8.54 -26.79 12.50
CA PRO A 44 8.39 -26.99 11.07
C PRO A 44 8.21 -25.69 10.24
N PHE A 45 8.01 -24.54 10.92
CA PHE A 45 7.95 -23.21 10.30
C PHE A 45 9.31 -22.49 10.29
N TYR A 46 10.36 -23.09 10.86
CA TYR A 46 11.66 -22.44 10.99
C TYR A 46 12.28 -22.12 9.61
N VAL A 47 12.73 -20.87 9.50
CA VAL A 47 13.59 -20.38 8.42
C VAL A 47 14.76 -19.64 9.07
N PRO A 48 16.01 -19.85 8.61
CA PRO A 48 17.18 -19.21 9.20
C PRO A 48 17.10 -17.68 9.19
N LEU A 49 17.80 -17.04 10.13
CA LEU A 49 18.06 -15.61 10.04
C LEU A 49 18.96 -15.30 8.83
N PRO A 50 18.85 -14.10 8.24
CA PRO A 50 19.75 -13.63 7.19
C PRO A 50 21.22 -13.64 7.63
N PRO A 51 22.17 -13.78 6.70
CA PRO A 51 23.58 -13.67 7.02
C PRO A 51 23.90 -12.31 7.66
N LEU A 52 24.96 -12.26 8.47
CA LEU A 52 25.41 -11.03 9.15
C LEU A 52 25.68 -9.88 8.18
N ASP A 53 26.22 -10.22 7.01
CA ASP A 53 26.49 -9.29 5.92
C ASP A 53 25.40 -9.45 4.87
N GLN A 54 24.60 -8.40 4.69
CA GLN A 54 23.52 -8.37 3.72
C GLN A 54 23.84 -7.33 2.64
N PRO A 55 23.53 -7.60 1.36
CA PRO A 55 23.65 -6.59 0.33
C PRO A 55 22.66 -5.44 0.59
N GLU A 56 22.96 -4.24 0.11
CA GLU A 56 21.98 -3.14 0.16
C GLU A 56 20.74 -3.47 -0.68
N ASN A 57 19.56 -3.09 -0.17
CA ASN A 57 18.31 -3.16 -0.92
C ASN A 57 17.66 -1.76 -1.00
N PRO A 58 18.21 -0.82 -1.79
CA PRO A 58 17.68 0.53 -1.88
C PRO A 58 16.34 0.58 -2.61
N PRO A 59 15.45 1.55 -2.31
CA PRO A 59 14.14 1.61 -2.95
C PRO A 59 14.29 1.88 -4.44
N ALA A 60 13.42 1.27 -5.25
CA ALA A 60 13.44 1.43 -6.71
C ALA A 60 12.05 1.81 -7.22
N LYS A 61 12.03 2.67 -8.25
CA LYS A 61 10.81 2.93 -9.03
C LYS A 61 10.60 1.79 -10.01
N ILE A 62 9.54 1.01 -9.81
CA ILE A 62 9.32 -0.19 -10.61
C ILE A 62 8.20 0.00 -11.63
N ARG A 63 8.44 -0.50 -12.84
CA ARG A 63 7.46 -0.67 -13.91
C ARG A 63 7.41 -2.16 -14.21
N GLY A 64 6.45 -2.85 -13.61
CA GLY A 64 6.47 -4.29 -13.46
C GLY A 64 5.44 -5.03 -14.32
N ILE A 65 5.69 -6.32 -14.49
CA ILE A 65 4.72 -7.26 -15.07
C ILE A 65 4.57 -8.50 -14.19
N TYR A 66 3.39 -9.11 -14.21
CA TYR A 66 3.11 -10.37 -13.52
C TYR A 66 3.53 -11.60 -14.32
N LEU A 67 4.07 -12.62 -13.64
CA LEU A 67 4.42 -13.93 -14.17
C LEU A 67 3.95 -15.05 -13.24
N THR A 68 3.27 -16.04 -13.79
CA THR A 68 3.05 -17.32 -13.11
C THR A 68 4.37 -18.10 -13.01
N GLY A 69 4.48 -19.01 -12.04
CA GLY A 69 5.60 -19.96 -11.99
C GLY A 69 5.73 -20.79 -13.27
N HIS A 70 4.59 -21.17 -13.88
CA HIS A 70 4.57 -21.90 -15.14
C HIS A 70 5.18 -21.10 -16.30
N THR A 71 4.92 -19.80 -16.39
CA THR A 71 5.51 -18.95 -17.43
C THR A 71 7.02 -18.84 -17.25
N VAL A 72 7.50 -18.64 -16.02
CA VAL A 72 8.93 -18.56 -15.69
C VAL A 72 9.65 -19.86 -16.05
N GLY A 73 9.02 -21.00 -15.79
CA GLY A 73 9.56 -22.33 -16.10
C GLY A 73 9.52 -22.77 -17.56
N HIS A 74 8.97 -21.97 -18.48
CA HIS A 74 8.74 -22.36 -19.88
C HIS A 74 9.36 -21.40 -20.89
N SER A 75 9.31 -21.78 -22.18
CA SER A 75 9.97 -21.07 -23.29
C SER A 75 9.55 -19.60 -23.45
N ARG A 76 8.31 -19.23 -23.10
CA ARG A 76 7.83 -17.85 -23.20
C ARG A 76 8.62 -16.89 -22.29
N TYR A 77 9.24 -17.38 -21.22
CA TYR A 77 10.03 -16.56 -20.33
C TYR A 77 11.11 -15.74 -21.07
N GLN A 78 11.79 -16.35 -22.04
CA GLN A 78 12.83 -15.68 -22.82
C GLN A 78 12.29 -14.57 -23.73
N GLU A 79 11.09 -14.76 -24.29
CA GLU A 79 10.42 -13.71 -25.07
C GLU A 79 10.06 -12.50 -24.19
N ILE A 80 9.66 -12.78 -22.95
CA ILE A 80 9.34 -11.75 -21.96
C ILE A 80 10.61 -11.00 -21.53
N LEU A 81 11.70 -11.71 -21.21
CA LEU A 81 12.98 -11.07 -20.86
C LEU A 81 13.47 -10.15 -21.98
N LYS A 82 13.38 -10.60 -23.24
CA LYS A 82 13.75 -9.76 -24.40
C LYS A 82 12.87 -8.50 -24.51
N MET A 83 11.59 -8.60 -24.15
CA MET A 83 10.70 -7.44 -24.12
C MET A 83 11.11 -6.47 -23.00
N ILE A 84 11.41 -6.99 -21.80
CA ILE A 84 11.89 -6.18 -20.67
C ILE A 84 13.15 -5.39 -21.08
N GLU A 85 14.14 -6.06 -21.65
CA GLU A 85 15.41 -5.42 -22.09
C GLU A 85 15.23 -4.30 -23.12
N GLY A 86 14.18 -4.38 -23.94
CA GLY A 86 13.92 -3.41 -25.00
C GLY A 86 13.01 -2.25 -24.58
N THR A 87 12.52 -2.23 -23.34
CA THR A 87 11.43 -1.33 -22.93
C THR A 87 11.68 -0.69 -21.55
N GLU A 88 10.70 0.07 -21.07
CA GLU A 88 10.69 0.71 -19.75
C GLU A 88 10.38 -0.26 -18.59
N ILE A 89 9.98 -1.51 -18.89
CA ILE A 89 9.71 -2.52 -17.87
C ILE A 89 11.03 -2.92 -17.20
N ASN A 90 11.06 -2.91 -15.87
CA ASN A 90 12.27 -3.19 -15.09
C ASN A 90 12.04 -4.14 -13.91
N ALA A 91 10.83 -4.69 -13.77
CA ALA A 91 10.48 -5.55 -12.65
C ALA A 91 9.57 -6.71 -13.05
N VAL A 92 9.67 -7.80 -12.31
CA VAL A 92 8.79 -8.97 -12.43
C VAL A 92 8.20 -9.34 -11.08
N VAL A 93 6.88 -9.52 -11.05
CA VAL A 93 6.17 -10.16 -9.95
C VAL A 93 6.02 -11.64 -10.30
N ILE A 94 6.62 -12.51 -9.49
CA ILE A 94 6.61 -13.95 -9.70
C ILE A 94 5.74 -14.58 -8.62
N ASP A 95 4.78 -15.40 -9.03
CA ASP A 95 4.09 -16.28 -8.09
C ASP A 95 5.03 -17.32 -7.55
N ILE A 96 5.41 -17.16 -6.29
CA ILE A 96 6.12 -18.20 -5.55
C ILE A 96 5.15 -19.12 -4.82
N LYS A 97 3.98 -18.60 -4.41
CA LYS A 97 2.79 -19.36 -4.02
C LYS A 97 1.54 -18.70 -4.60
N ASP A 98 0.78 -19.45 -5.39
CA ASP A 98 -0.41 -18.94 -6.07
C ASP A 98 -1.73 -19.26 -5.33
N ASP A 99 -2.86 -18.94 -5.96
CA ASP A 99 -4.21 -19.11 -5.38
C ASP A 99 -4.78 -20.52 -5.46
N HIS A 100 -3.98 -21.48 -5.96
CA HIS A 100 -4.19 -22.89 -5.72
C HIS A 100 -3.56 -23.36 -4.39
N GLY A 101 -2.73 -22.52 -3.75
CA GLY A 101 -2.03 -22.84 -2.51
C GLY A 101 -0.74 -23.64 -2.72
N LEU A 102 -0.21 -23.65 -3.95
CA LEU A 102 0.93 -24.46 -4.34
C LEU A 102 2.16 -23.59 -4.62
N MET A 103 3.32 -24.09 -4.19
CA MET A 103 4.60 -23.47 -4.49
C MET A 103 5.03 -23.70 -5.94
N SER A 104 5.58 -22.66 -6.56
CA SER A 104 6.12 -22.71 -7.93
C SER A 104 7.53 -23.32 -8.03
N TYR A 105 8.19 -23.55 -6.91
CA TYR A 105 9.50 -24.17 -6.78
C TYR A 105 9.50 -25.14 -5.59
N GLN A 106 10.54 -25.97 -5.47
CA GLN A 106 10.69 -26.88 -4.34
C GLN A 106 11.27 -26.14 -3.12
N SER A 107 10.41 -25.81 -2.16
CA SER A 107 10.80 -25.15 -0.91
C SER A 107 11.63 -26.04 0.01
N ASN A 108 12.48 -25.42 0.83
CA ASN A 108 13.22 -26.08 1.89
C ASN A 108 12.51 -26.12 3.25
N ILE A 109 11.42 -25.37 3.40
CA ILE A 109 10.63 -25.28 4.64
C ILE A 109 10.01 -26.64 4.96
N GLU A 110 10.14 -27.08 6.21
CA GLU A 110 9.72 -28.42 6.66
C GLU A 110 8.21 -28.62 6.52
N ILE A 111 7.37 -27.70 7.01
CA ILE A 111 5.91 -27.84 6.89
C ILE A 111 5.43 -27.94 5.43
N ILE A 112 6.11 -27.28 4.49
CA ILE A 112 5.77 -27.32 3.05
C ILE A 112 6.12 -28.69 2.47
N LYS A 113 7.27 -29.25 2.85
CA LYS A 113 7.69 -30.60 2.46
C LYS A 113 6.76 -31.66 3.04
N GLU A 114 6.37 -31.52 4.31
CA GLU A 114 5.47 -32.46 5.00
C GLU A 114 4.12 -32.61 4.28
N ILE A 115 3.55 -31.51 3.80
CA ILE A 115 2.24 -31.50 3.14
C ILE A 115 2.35 -31.59 1.61
N ASP A 116 3.56 -31.67 1.05
CA ASP A 116 3.80 -31.73 -0.41
C ASP A 116 3.20 -30.53 -1.17
N ALA A 117 3.24 -29.32 -0.60
CA ALA A 117 2.56 -28.12 -1.15
C ALA A 117 3.32 -27.48 -2.32
N HIS A 118 3.64 -28.25 -3.36
CA HIS A 118 4.22 -27.75 -4.59
C HIS A 118 3.59 -28.41 -5.82
N TYR A 119 3.72 -27.75 -6.97
CA TYR A 119 3.27 -28.31 -8.23
C TYR A 119 4.09 -29.54 -8.65
N GLN A 120 3.42 -30.55 -9.21
CA GLN A 120 4.07 -31.71 -9.83
C GLN A 120 3.66 -31.81 -11.32
N PRO A 121 4.58 -31.63 -12.29
CA PRO A 121 5.98 -31.25 -12.10
C PRO A 121 6.16 -29.81 -11.59
N VAL A 122 7.28 -29.56 -10.91
CA VAL A 122 7.65 -28.23 -10.40
C VAL A 122 7.87 -27.25 -11.57
N PRO A 123 7.19 -26.09 -11.59
CA PRO A 123 7.31 -25.11 -12.66
C PRO A 123 8.73 -24.52 -12.77
N ILE A 124 9.26 -23.98 -11.68
CA ILE A 124 10.59 -23.37 -11.63
C ILE A 124 11.55 -24.38 -11.03
N THR A 125 12.28 -25.07 -11.88
CA THR A 125 13.20 -26.15 -11.50
C THR A 125 14.44 -25.66 -10.75
N ASP A 126 14.95 -24.48 -11.09
CA ASP A 126 16.07 -23.84 -10.40
C ASP A 126 15.77 -22.35 -10.15
N ILE A 127 15.09 -22.07 -9.04
CA ILE A 127 14.72 -20.70 -8.66
C ILE A 127 15.95 -19.83 -8.39
N LYS A 128 17.04 -20.40 -7.89
CA LYS A 128 18.28 -19.65 -7.61
C LYS A 128 18.93 -19.17 -8.90
N ALA A 129 19.08 -20.07 -9.88
CA ALA A 129 19.60 -19.69 -11.19
C ALA A 129 18.70 -18.65 -11.90
N THR A 130 17.37 -18.78 -11.77
CA THR A 130 16.42 -17.78 -12.29
C THR A 130 16.63 -16.41 -11.65
N LEU A 131 16.74 -16.33 -10.32
CA LEU A 131 16.97 -15.06 -9.62
C LEU A 131 18.34 -14.46 -9.96
N GLU A 132 19.39 -15.27 -10.05
CA GLU A 132 20.70 -14.82 -10.49
C GLU A 132 20.68 -14.22 -11.90
N ASP A 133 19.96 -14.82 -12.85
CA ASP A 133 19.81 -14.28 -14.21
C ASP A 133 19.05 -12.96 -14.21
N LEU A 134 17.95 -12.86 -13.44
CA LEU A 134 17.20 -11.61 -13.29
C LEU A 134 18.05 -10.49 -12.68
N HIS A 135 18.83 -10.79 -11.64
CA HIS A 135 19.71 -9.82 -10.99
C HIS A 135 20.86 -9.38 -11.91
N LYS A 136 21.46 -10.30 -12.68
CA LYS A 136 22.49 -9.97 -13.68
C LYS A 136 21.97 -9.01 -14.75
N ARG A 137 20.67 -9.07 -15.06
CA ARG A 137 19.99 -8.16 -16.00
C ARG A 137 19.49 -6.87 -15.34
N GLY A 138 19.65 -6.70 -14.02
CA GLY A 138 19.15 -5.55 -13.28
C GLY A 138 17.62 -5.52 -13.13
N ILE A 139 16.94 -6.67 -13.26
CA ILE A 139 15.49 -6.77 -13.13
C ILE A 139 15.11 -6.90 -11.65
N TYR A 140 14.23 -6.02 -11.19
CA TYR A 140 13.72 -6.03 -9.81
C TYR A 140 12.75 -7.20 -9.61
N THR A 141 12.97 -7.99 -8.56
CA THR A 141 12.24 -9.25 -8.30
C THR A 141 11.28 -9.09 -7.13
N ILE A 142 10.00 -9.40 -7.37
CA ILE A 142 8.93 -9.36 -6.36
C ILE A 142 8.35 -10.77 -6.21
N ALA A 143 8.39 -11.30 -4.99
CA ALA A 143 7.81 -12.59 -4.64
C ALA A 143 6.34 -12.41 -4.25
N ARG A 144 5.41 -12.85 -5.10
CA ARG A 144 3.98 -12.84 -4.77
C ARG A 144 3.58 -14.12 -4.02
N ILE A 145 2.92 -13.92 -2.89
CA ILE A 145 2.42 -14.97 -1.99
C ILE A 145 0.92 -14.74 -1.78
N VAL A 146 0.10 -15.64 -2.29
CA VAL A 146 -1.34 -15.66 -1.99
C VAL A 146 -1.55 -16.22 -0.59
N VAL A 147 -2.09 -15.42 0.34
CA VAL A 147 -2.10 -15.76 1.78
C VAL A 147 -3.30 -16.63 2.17
N PHE A 148 -4.52 -16.11 2.11
CA PHE A 148 -5.70 -16.77 2.71
C PHE A 148 -6.57 -17.58 1.73
N LYS A 149 -6.46 -17.33 0.42
CA LYS A 149 -7.06 -18.19 -0.60
C LYS A 149 -6.14 -19.38 -0.88
N ASP A 150 -6.08 -20.30 0.07
CA ASP A 150 -5.18 -21.46 0.03
C ASP A 150 -6.00 -22.77 0.13
N PRO A 151 -6.56 -23.27 -0.99
CA PRO A 151 -7.36 -24.47 -0.97
C PRO A 151 -6.54 -25.75 -0.76
N TYR A 152 -5.24 -25.74 -1.07
CA TYR A 152 -4.37 -26.87 -0.83
C TYR A 152 -4.13 -27.06 0.67
N LEU A 153 -3.68 -26.00 1.35
CA LEU A 153 -3.47 -26.01 2.80
C LEU A 153 -4.77 -26.32 3.54
N ALA A 154 -5.91 -25.76 3.12
CA ALA A 154 -7.20 -26.02 3.74
C ALA A 154 -7.65 -27.49 3.65
N ARG A 155 -7.17 -28.25 2.67
CA ARG A 155 -7.42 -29.70 2.57
C ARG A 155 -6.40 -30.53 3.33
N ALA A 156 -5.14 -30.11 3.33
CA ALA A 156 -4.06 -30.79 4.05
C ALA A 156 -4.17 -30.62 5.58
N LYS A 157 -4.67 -29.46 6.04
CA LYS A 157 -4.89 -29.10 7.44
C LYS A 157 -6.33 -28.56 7.62
N PRO A 158 -7.37 -29.41 7.54
CA PRO A 158 -8.77 -28.98 7.64
C PRO A 158 -9.11 -28.21 8.91
N GLU A 159 -8.39 -28.45 10.01
CA GLU A 159 -8.52 -27.75 11.29
C GLU A 159 -8.11 -26.28 11.23
N TRP A 160 -7.28 -25.89 10.26
CA TRP A 160 -6.87 -24.49 10.03
C TRP A 160 -7.81 -23.74 9.08
N ALA A 161 -8.83 -24.40 8.54
CA ALA A 161 -9.69 -23.84 7.50
C ALA A 161 -10.94 -23.15 8.06
N ILE A 162 -11.56 -22.30 7.22
CA ILE A 162 -12.91 -21.78 7.50
C ILE A 162 -13.88 -22.97 7.52
N GLN A 163 -14.71 -23.03 8.56
CA GLN A 163 -15.68 -24.11 8.75
C GLN A 163 -17.08 -23.66 8.33
N LYS A 164 -17.97 -24.60 8.02
CA LYS A 164 -19.42 -24.33 7.93
C LYS A 164 -20.04 -24.42 9.32
N LYS A 165 -21.02 -23.57 9.62
CA LYS A 165 -21.83 -23.68 10.84
C LYS A 165 -22.56 -25.01 10.96
N GLY A 166 -22.88 -25.66 9.84
CA GLY A 166 -23.46 -27.01 9.78
C GLY A 166 -22.45 -28.15 9.87
N GLY A 167 -21.16 -27.86 10.06
CA GLY A 167 -20.07 -28.84 10.07
C GLY A 167 -19.38 -29.01 8.70
N GLY A 168 -18.10 -29.38 8.75
CA GLY A 168 -17.24 -29.56 7.59
C GLY A 168 -16.68 -28.25 7.02
N LEU A 169 -15.83 -28.36 6.01
CA LEU A 169 -15.15 -27.22 5.38
C LEU A 169 -16.12 -26.27 4.69
N TRP A 170 -15.93 -24.98 4.92
CA TRP A 170 -16.57 -23.95 4.09
C TRP A 170 -15.87 -23.87 2.74
N THR A 171 -16.67 -23.76 1.68
CA THR A 171 -16.16 -23.68 0.31
C THR A 171 -16.91 -22.63 -0.50
N GLU A 172 -16.16 -21.84 -1.25
CA GLU A 172 -16.69 -20.95 -2.27
C GLU A 172 -16.65 -21.65 -3.62
N LYS A 173 -17.82 -22.00 -4.18
CA LYS A 173 -17.91 -22.67 -5.49
C LYS A 173 -16.99 -23.92 -5.59
N GLY A 174 -16.84 -24.66 -4.49
CA GLY A 174 -15.99 -25.86 -4.41
C GLY A 174 -14.55 -25.61 -3.98
N VAL A 175 -14.13 -24.36 -3.78
CA VAL A 175 -12.78 -23.98 -3.32
C VAL A 175 -12.81 -23.76 -1.81
N ALA A 176 -12.04 -24.54 -1.06
CA ALA A 176 -11.86 -24.35 0.39
C ALA A 176 -10.96 -23.14 0.66
N TRP A 177 -11.19 -22.47 1.77
CA TRP A 177 -10.40 -21.30 2.21
C TRP A 177 -9.81 -21.55 3.59
N ILE A 178 -8.58 -21.10 3.79
CA ILE A 178 -7.95 -21.16 5.10
C ILE A 178 -8.53 -20.08 6.02
N ASN A 179 -8.52 -20.28 7.33
CA ASN A 179 -9.06 -19.33 8.29
C ASN A 179 -8.04 -18.21 8.59
N PRO A 180 -8.33 -16.93 8.28
CA PRO A 180 -7.40 -15.84 8.58
C PRO A 180 -7.15 -15.61 10.07
N TYR A 181 -7.97 -16.16 10.97
CA TYR A 181 -7.76 -16.07 12.43
C TYR A 181 -6.78 -17.14 12.98
N GLN A 182 -6.28 -18.04 12.14
CA GLN A 182 -5.38 -19.11 12.57
C GLN A 182 -3.91 -18.64 12.54
N LYS A 183 -3.22 -18.69 13.69
CA LYS A 183 -1.84 -18.18 13.80
C LYS A 183 -0.84 -18.99 12.98
N GLU A 184 -1.01 -20.30 12.93
CA GLU A 184 -0.19 -21.24 12.16
C GLU A 184 -0.26 -20.95 10.66
N VAL A 185 -1.37 -20.38 10.18
CA VAL A 185 -1.49 -19.92 8.79
C VAL A 185 -0.64 -18.67 8.57
N TRP A 186 -0.54 -17.79 9.57
CA TRP A 186 0.35 -16.64 9.48
C TRP A 186 1.79 -17.14 9.45
N ASP A 187 2.17 -18.01 10.38
CA ASP A 187 3.52 -18.58 10.47
C ASP A 187 3.93 -19.32 9.18
N TYR A 188 3.00 -20.07 8.58
CA TYR A 188 3.20 -20.72 7.27
C TYR A 188 3.57 -19.71 6.18
N ASN A 189 2.82 -18.61 6.03
CA ASN A 189 3.08 -17.62 4.99
C ASN A 189 4.28 -16.73 5.31
N ILE A 190 4.57 -16.48 6.60
CA ILE A 190 5.79 -15.78 7.03
C ILE A 190 7.04 -16.61 6.75
N ALA A 191 7.00 -17.92 6.97
CA ALA A 191 8.10 -18.81 6.61
C ALA A 191 8.39 -18.71 5.10
N ILE A 192 7.36 -18.76 4.25
CA ILE A 192 7.51 -18.59 2.79
C ILE A 192 8.12 -17.23 2.44
N ALA A 193 7.67 -16.15 3.09
CA ALA A 193 8.21 -14.80 2.88
C ALA A 193 9.69 -14.70 3.28
N LYS A 194 10.08 -15.30 4.41
CA LYS A 194 11.47 -15.36 4.87
C LYS A 194 12.34 -16.15 3.89
N GLU A 195 11.87 -17.31 3.41
CA GLU A 195 12.60 -18.08 2.40
C GLU A 195 12.77 -17.27 1.10
N ALA A 196 11.72 -16.56 0.66
CA ALA A 196 11.79 -15.68 -0.51
C ALA A 196 12.85 -14.59 -0.35
N ALA A 197 12.88 -13.92 0.80
CA ALA A 197 13.90 -12.92 1.12
C ALA A 197 15.32 -13.50 1.05
N LEU A 198 15.55 -14.65 1.70
CA LEU A 198 16.87 -15.31 1.70
C LEU A 198 17.31 -15.81 0.32
N MET A 199 16.38 -16.12 -0.58
CA MET A 199 16.71 -16.46 -1.97
C MET A 199 17.14 -15.24 -2.79
N GLY A 200 16.92 -14.02 -2.29
CA GLY A 200 17.32 -12.77 -2.93
C GLY A 200 16.20 -12.01 -3.62
N PHE A 201 14.92 -12.34 -3.37
CA PHE A 201 13.86 -11.44 -3.78
C PHE A 201 13.99 -10.10 -3.05
N ARG A 202 13.79 -9.00 -3.77
CA ARG A 202 13.93 -7.65 -3.21
C ARG A 202 12.69 -7.19 -2.45
N GLU A 203 11.55 -7.81 -2.75
CA GLU A 203 10.25 -7.45 -2.20
C GLU A 203 9.36 -8.68 -2.06
N VAL A 204 8.65 -8.76 -0.94
CA VAL A 204 7.58 -9.72 -0.70
C VAL A 204 6.26 -9.01 -0.90
N GLN A 205 5.41 -9.56 -1.76
CA GLN A 205 4.06 -9.07 -2.02
C GLN A 205 3.03 -10.07 -1.52
N PHE A 206 2.26 -9.69 -0.51
CA PHE A 206 1.13 -10.48 -0.05
C PHE A 206 -0.13 -10.16 -0.86
N ASP A 207 -0.74 -11.20 -1.45
CA ASP A 207 -2.04 -11.12 -2.12
C ASP A 207 -3.09 -11.94 -1.36
N TYR A 208 -4.38 -11.69 -1.62
CA TYR A 208 -5.52 -12.31 -0.93
C TYR A 208 -5.42 -12.23 0.60
N ILE A 209 -4.88 -11.12 1.09
CA ILE A 209 -4.88 -10.69 2.49
C ILE A 209 -6.25 -10.11 2.87
N ARG A 210 -7.26 -10.97 2.78
CA ARG A 210 -8.66 -10.67 3.03
C ARG A 210 -9.46 -11.93 3.32
N PHE A 211 -10.65 -11.74 3.84
CA PHE A 211 -11.68 -12.76 3.93
C PHE A 211 -12.36 -12.99 2.56
N PRO A 212 -13.13 -14.08 2.40
CA PRO A 212 -13.90 -14.32 1.18
C PRO A 212 -14.87 -13.17 0.86
N GLU A 213 -15.11 -12.95 -0.42
CA GLU A 213 -16.02 -11.90 -0.91
C GLU A 213 -17.47 -12.17 -0.52
N ASN A 214 -18.35 -11.18 -0.68
CA ASN A 214 -19.77 -11.28 -0.32
C ASN A 214 -19.98 -11.66 1.15
N ALA A 215 -19.23 -11.03 2.06
CA ALA A 215 -19.20 -11.33 3.49
C ALA A 215 -20.60 -11.48 4.12
N ALA A 216 -21.56 -10.63 3.75
CA ALA A 216 -22.94 -10.74 4.24
C ALA A 216 -23.61 -12.10 3.94
N LYS A 217 -23.28 -12.71 2.80
CA LYS A 217 -23.72 -14.08 2.48
C LYS A 217 -22.87 -15.09 3.22
N VAL A 218 -21.54 -14.97 3.13
CA VAL A 218 -20.58 -15.93 3.70
C VAL A 218 -20.77 -16.08 5.21
N ASP A 219 -20.89 -14.98 5.95
CA ASP A 219 -20.99 -14.97 7.41
C ASP A 219 -22.29 -15.60 7.94
N ARG A 220 -23.29 -15.84 7.07
CA ARG A 220 -24.48 -16.62 7.44
C ARG A 220 -24.19 -18.11 7.55
N GLU A 221 -23.29 -18.64 6.75
CA GLU A 221 -22.98 -20.07 6.63
C GLU A 221 -21.60 -20.47 7.16
N ALA A 222 -20.63 -19.55 7.12
CA ALA A 222 -19.26 -19.75 7.58
C ALA A 222 -19.14 -19.55 9.10
N TYR A 223 -18.25 -20.33 9.68
CA TYR A 223 -17.78 -20.24 11.05
C TYR A 223 -16.26 -20.10 11.01
N TYR A 224 -15.76 -19.14 11.79
CA TYR A 224 -14.33 -18.82 11.88
C TYR A 224 -13.86 -19.20 13.29
N PRO A 225 -13.34 -20.43 13.49
CA PRO A 225 -12.75 -20.82 14.77
C PRO A 225 -11.70 -19.80 15.22
N GLY A 226 -11.65 -19.52 16.52
CA GLY A 226 -10.65 -18.60 17.09
C GLY A 226 -10.88 -17.11 16.81
N SER A 227 -11.98 -16.70 16.16
CA SER A 227 -12.23 -15.27 15.90
C SER A 227 -12.37 -14.44 17.17
N ASN A 228 -12.90 -15.01 18.26
CA ASN A 228 -12.99 -14.42 19.60
C ASN A 228 -13.58 -12.98 19.63
N GLY A 229 -14.44 -12.65 18.66
CA GLY A 229 -15.07 -11.33 18.54
C GLY A 229 -14.18 -10.24 17.91
N VAL A 230 -12.93 -10.56 17.53
CA VAL A 230 -12.04 -9.66 16.78
C VAL A 230 -12.61 -9.43 15.38
N SER A 231 -12.71 -8.18 14.96
CA SER A 231 -13.21 -7.86 13.61
C SER A 231 -12.26 -8.35 12.52
N LYS A 232 -12.76 -8.51 11.30
CA LYS A 232 -11.95 -8.94 10.16
C LYS A 232 -10.84 -7.93 9.85
N ALA A 233 -11.14 -6.64 9.92
CA ALA A 233 -10.16 -5.58 9.73
C ALA A 233 -9.05 -5.62 10.78
N GLU A 234 -9.40 -5.72 12.07
CA GLU A 234 -8.41 -5.85 13.15
C GLU A 234 -7.53 -7.09 12.98
N ASN A 235 -8.10 -8.21 12.54
CA ASN A 235 -7.33 -9.44 12.30
C ASN A 235 -6.33 -9.29 11.15
N ILE A 236 -6.73 -8.68 10.03
CA ILE A 236 -5.84 -8.45 8.90
C ILE A 236 -4.76 -7.43 9.27
N ALA A 237 -5.11 -6.35 9.97
CA ALA A 237 -4.14 -5.39 10.49
C ALA A 237 -3.10 -6.07 11.41
N ALA A 238 -3.54 -6.95 12.31
CA ALA A 238 -2.65 -7.73 13.18
C ALA A 238 -1.74 -8.70 12.41
N PHE A 239 -2.22 -9.30 11.31
CA PHE A 239 -1.36 -10.09 10.42
C PHE A 239 -0.28 -9.23 9.76
N LEU A 240 -0.62 -8.02 9.30
CA LEU A 240 0.35 -7.10 8.71
C LEU A 240 1.39 -6.63 9.73
N ASP A 241 0.97 -6.24 10.94
CA ASP A 241 1.88 -5.89 12.04
C ASP A 241 2.84 -7.06 12.36
N TYR A 242 2.30 -8.28 12.39
CA TYR A 242 3.10 -9.48 12.58
C TYR A 242 4.08 -9.71 11.43
N ALA A 243 3.65 -9.53 10.17
CA ALA A 243 4.49 -9.73 9.01
C ALA A 243 5.68 -8.75 8.97
N MET A 244 5.42 -7.47 9.24
CA MET A 244 6.46 -6.43 9.30
C MET A 244 7.49 -6.73 10.38
N GLU A 245 7.05 -7.10 11.58
CA GLU A 245 7.96 -7.45 12.68
C GLU A 245 8.80 -8.69 12.34
N GLN A 246 8.20 -9.69 11.69
CA GLN A 246 8.91 -10.93 11.33
C GLN A 246 9.88 -10.77 10.17
N LEU A 247 9.70 -9.77 9.31
CA LEU A 247 10.53 -9.53 8.13
C LEU A 247 11.54 -8.38 8.31
N LYS A 248 11.52 -7.67 9.45
CA LYS A 248 12.38 -6.51 9.70
C LYS A 248 13.87 -6.78 9.51
N ASP A 249 14.33 -7.98 9.87
CA ASP A 249 15.75 -8.37 9.79
C ASP A 249 16.14 -8.86 8.37
N TYR A 250 15.16 -9.15 7.50
CA TYR A 250 15.30 -9.86 6.21
C TYR A 250 15.57 -8.96 5.01
N ASN A 251 15.76 -7.65 5.22
CA ASN A 251 16.18 -6.70 4.19
C ASN A 251 15.34 -6.77 2.89
N VAL A 252 14.03 -6.89 3.05
CA VAL A 252 13.05 -6.90 1.96
C VAL A 252 11.99 -5.83 2.20
N TYR A 253 11.50 -5.28 1.10
CA TYR A 253 10.28 -4.48 1.14
C TYR A 253 9.05 -5.37 1.26
N VAL A 254 8.04 -4.91 2.00
CA VAL A 254 6.75 -5.58 2.12
C VAL A 254 5.71 -4.79 1.34
N ALA A 255 5.01 -5.51 0.47
CA ALA A 255 3.93 -4.99 -0.34
C ALA A 255 2.64 -5.78 -0.12
N CYS A 256 1.50 -5.13 -0.37
CA CYS A 256 0.20 -5.73 -0.16
C CYS A 256 -0.78 -5.38 -1.27
N ASP A 257 -1.47 -6.38 -1.79
CA ASP A 257 -2.53 -6.20 -2.77
C ASP A 257 -3.87 -5.96 -2.09
N VAL A 258 -4.56 -4.92 -2.56
CA VAL A 258 -5.89 -4.55 -2.06
C VAL A 258 -6.84 -4.35 -3.22
N PHE A 259 -8.14 -4.56 -2.99
CA PHE A 259 -9.12 -4.19 -4.01
C PHE A 259 -9.07 -2.69 -4.27
N GLY A 260 -9.04 -2.29 -5.55
CA GLY A 260 -9.00 -0.88 -5.92
C GLY A 260 -10.21 -0.08 -5.43
N VAL A 261 -11.34 -0.75 -5.16
CA VAL A 261 -12.57 -0.12 -4.67
C VAL A 261 -12.43 0.44 -3.24
N ILE A 262 -11.52 -0.09 -2.41
CA ILE A 262 -11.37 0.37 -1.01
C ILE A 262 -10.72 1.75 -0.91
N ALA A 263 -10.15 2.26 -2.01
CA ALA A 263 -9.75 3.66 -2.12
C ALA A 263 -10.98 4.59 -2.18
N THR A 264 -12.07 4.11 -2.80
CA THR A 264 -13.31 4.86 -3.03
C THR A 264 -14.33 4.66 -1.91
N THR A 265 -14.41 3.46 -1.33
CA THR A 265 -15.25 3.18 -0.16
C THR A 265 -14.55 3.61 1.14
N TRP A 266 -15.29 3.64 2.24
CA TRP A 266 -14.76 4.04 3.55
C TRP A 266 -14.99 2.96 4.59
N GLY A 267 -13.97 2.71 5.41
CA GLY A 267 -13.95 1.59 6.35
C GLY A 267 -13.97 0.23 5.63
N ASP A 268 -14.25 -0.83 6.37
CA ASP A 268 -14.37 -2.20 5.83
C ASP A 268 -15.79 -2.43 5.29
N SER A 269 -16.18 -1.68 4.26
CA SER A 269 -17.57 -1.65 3.76
C SER A 269 -18.05 -3.01 3.24
N ASP A 270 -17.13 -3.81 2.69
CA ASP A 270 -17.42 -5.14 2.16
C ASP A 270 -17.23 -6.24 3.22
N ASN A 271 -16.79 -5.87 4.43
CA ASN A 271 -16.50 -6.75 5.57
C ASN A 271 -15.55 -7.90 5.18
N ILE A 272 -14.48 -7.56 4.46
CA ILE A 272 -13.44 -8.49 3.99
C ILE A 272 -12.10 -8.27 4.70
N GLY A 273 -12.03 -7.34 5.66
CA GLY A 273 -10.84 -6.99 6.40
C GLY A 273 -9.89 -6.03 5.69
N GLN A 274 -10.37 -5.29 4.68
CA GLN A 274 -9.55 -4.33 3.95
C GLN A 274 -10.01 -2.89 4.21
N ILE A 275 -9.19 -2.14 4.94
CA ILE A 275 -9.34 -0.70 5.17
C ILE A 275 -8.10 -0.02 4.64
N TRP A 276 -8.25 0.98 3.76
CA TRP A 276 -7.12 1.64 3.10
C TRP A 276 -6.03 2.10 4.08
N GLU A 277 -6.40 2.81 5.15
CA GLU A 277 -5.46 3.34 6.14
C GLU A 277 -4.70 2.26 6.91
N ASP A 278 -5.33 1.11 7.18
CA ASP A 278 -4.69 0.03 7.92
C ASP A 278 -3.52 -0.56 7.14
N PHE A 279 -3.63 -0.59 5.82
CA PHE A 279 -2.58 -1.05 4.92
C PHE A 279 -1.55 0.05 4.70
N ALA A 280 -2.01 1.26 4.40
CA ALA A 280 -1.15 2.39 4.06
C ALA A 280 -0.20 2.78 5.20
N THR A 281 -0.51 2.46 6.45
CA THR A 281 0.33 2.77 7.61
C THR A 281 1.29 1.67 8.03
N ARG A 282 1.24 0.50 7.38
CA ARG A 282 1.96 -0.71 7.82
C ARG A 282 3.00 -1.21 6.84
N VAL A 283 2.77 -1.06 5.54
CA VAL A 283 3.63 -1.65 4.50
C VAL A 283 4.38 -0.60 3.70
N ASP A 284 5.44 -1.00 3.01
CA ASP A 284 6.23 -0.09 2.17
C ASP A 284 5.46 0.29 0.89
N TYR A 285 4.77 -0.69 0.30
CA TYR A 285 4.03 -0.52 -0.96
C TYR A 285 2.60 -1.05 -0.88
N GLN A 286 1.63 -0.20 -1.20
CA GLN A 286 0.23 -0.59 -1.33
C GLN A 286 -0.16 -0.67 -2.79
N LYS A 287 -0.68 -1.83 -3.19
CA LYS A 287 -0.93 -2.18 -4.59
C LYS A 287 -2.42 -2.33 -4.87
N PRO A 288 -3.15 -1.22 -5.11
CA PRO A 288 -4.56 -1.32 -5.47
C PRO A 288 -4.73 -1.99 -6.83
N MET A 289 -5.62 -2.99 -6.88
CA MET A 289 -6.05 -3.67 -8.09
C MET A 289 -7.02 -2.81 -8.88
N ILE A 290 -6.49 -1.96 -9.77
CA ILE A 290 -7.25 -1.03 -10.60
C ILE A 290 -7.40 -1.61 -11.99
N TYR A 291 -8.32 -2.56 -12.11
CA TYR A 291 -8.71 -3.14 -13.39
C TYR A 291 -10.03 -2.51 -13.83
N PRO A 292 -10.07 -1.74 -14.93
CA PRO A 292 -11.30 -1.13 -15.40
C PRO A 292 -12.47 -2.11 -15.55
N SER A 293 -12.20 -3.37 -15.93
CA SER A 293 -13.18 -4.46 -16.00
C SER A 293 -13.80 -4.88 -14.66
N HIS A 294 -13.19 -4.54 -13.54
CA HIS A 294 -13.62 -4.93 -12.19
C HIS A 294 -14.38 -3.81 -11.46
N TYR A 295 -14.53 -2.64 -12.10
CA TYR A 295 -15.44 -1.60 -11.62
C TYR A 295 -16.82 -1.80 -12.24
N GLY A 296 -17.86 -1.82 -11.40
CA GLY A 296 -19.23 -2.05 -11.84
C GLY A 296 -19.78 -0.95 -12.76
N ARG A 297 -20.84 -1.25 -13.51
CA ARG A 297 -21.57 -0.27 -14.33
C ARG A 297 -21.93 0.98 -13.53
N GLY A 298 -21.64 2.16 -14.08
CA GLY A 298 -21.91 3.46 -13.46
C GLY A 298 -20.80 3.97 -12.53
N TYR A 299 -19.81 3.15 -12.18
CA TYR A 299 -18.66 3.63 -11.41
C TYR A 299 -17.99 4.79 -12.14
N PHE A 300 -17.59 5.81 -11.36
CA PHE A 300 -16.87 6.98 -11.88
C PHE A 300 -17.62 7.76 -12.98
N GLY A 301 -18.94 7.54 -13.09
CA GLY A 301 -19.79 8.15 -14.12
C GLY A 301 -19.72 7.47 -15.48
N TYR A 302 -19.06 6.32 -15.59
CA TYR A 302 -18.96 5.55 -16.83
C TYR A 302 -19.98 4.44 -16.89
N GLU A 303 -20.71 4.33 -17.99
CA GLU A 303 -21.64 3.22 -18.20
C GLU A 303 -20.90 1.88 -18.20
N VAL A 304 -19.75 1.80 -18.87
CA VAL A 304 -18.88 0.63 -18.86
C VAL A 304 -17.46 1.11 -18.55
N PRO A 305 -17.02 1.08 -17.27
CA PRO A 305 -15.67 1.52 -16.90
C PRO A 305 -14.55 0.83 -17.69
N ASP A 306 -14.74 -0.43 -18.08
CA ASP A 306 -13.82 -1.19 -18.95
C ASP A 306 -13.58 -0.53 -20.32
N ALA A 307 -14.56 0.21 -20.85
CA ALA A 307 -14.45 0.96 -22.10
C ALA A 307 -13.78 2.34 -21.92
N HIS A 308 -13.43 2.73 -20.69
CA HIS A 308 -12.84 4.02 -20.34
C HIS A 308 -11.56 3.87 -19.49
N PRO A 309 -10.53 3.12 -19.94
CA PRO A 309 -9.38 2.74 -19.14
C PRO A 309 -8.67 3.93 -18.46
N ALA A 310 -8.31 4.97 -19.22
CA ALA A 310 -7.64 6.16 -18.66
C ALA A 310 -8.51 6.88 -17.61
N GLY A 311 -9.80 7.01 -17.88
CA GLY A 311 -10.75 7.70 -16.99
C GLY A 311 -10.93 6.96 -15.68
N THR A 312 -11.18 5.65 -15.77
CA THR A 312 -11.33 4.77 -14.60
C THR A 312 -10.08 4.76 -13.73
N VAL A 313 -8.88 4.62 -14.33
CA VAL A 313 -7.61 4.67 -13.60
C VAL A 313 -7.36 6.03 -12.95
N THR A 314 -7.61 7.12 -13.67
CA THR A 314 -7.45 8.48 -13.13
C THR A 314 -8.32 8.68 -11.89
N ARG A 315 -9.59 8.25 -11.93
CA ARG A 315 -10.50 8.43 -10.79
C ARG A 315 -10.12 7.56 -9.60
N ALA A 316 -9.83 6.29 -9.83
CA ALA A 316 -9.42 5.37 -8.77
C ALA A 316 -8.12 5.83 -8.08
N LEU A 317 -7.14 6.29 -8.84
CA LEU A 317 -5.88 6.81 -8.29
C LEU A 317 -6.06 8.18 -7.61
N THR A 318 -6.97 9.02 -8.10
CA THR A 318 -7.34 10.27 -7.40
C THR A 318 -7.87 9.96 -6.00
N ASP A 319 -8.74 8.96 -5.88
CA ASP A 319 -9.27 8.53 -4.58
C ASP A 319 -8.13 7.99 -3.69
N ALA A 320 -7.25 7.14 -4.23
CA ALA A 320 -6.10 6.61 -3.50
C ALA A 320 -5.16 7.72 -2.97
N ILE A 321 -4.82 8.71 -3.81
CA ILE A 321 -3.98 9.85 -3.44
C ILE A 321 -4.65 10.65 -2.30
N LYS A 322 -5.96 10.89 -2.39
CA LYS A 322 -6.71 11.60 -1.34
C LYS A 322 -6.75 10.81 -0.02
N ARG A 323 -6.80 9.47 -0.08
CA ARG A 323 -6.77 8.61 1.11
C ARG A 323 -5.39 8.58 1.77
N ASN A 324 -4.30 8.68 1.00
CA ASN A 324 -2.93 8.80 1.53
C ASN A 324 -2.60 10.19 2.05
N ALA A 325 -3.17 11.25 1.46
CA ALA A 325 -2.88 12.64 1.84
C ALA A 325 -2.85 12.92 3.36
N PRO A 326 -3.82 12.45 4.18
CA PRO A 326 -3.83 12.69 5.63
C PRO A 326 -2.95 11.77 6.47
N ILE A 327 -2.36 10.73 5.88
CA ILE A 327 -1.61 9.71 6.61
C ILE A 327 -0.16 10.17 6.78
N LYS A 328 0.43 9.94 7.95
CA LYS A 328 1.87 10.19 8.14
C LYS A 328 2.66 9.05 7.49
N ASP A 329 3.61 9.39 6.63
CA ASP A 329 4.53 8.45 5.96
C ASP A 329 3.81 7.22 5.36
N PRO A 330 2.79 7.42 4.50
CA PRO A 330 2.02 6.30 3.97
C PRO A 330 2.83 5.46 2.98
N ALA A 331 2.43 4.19 2.84
CA ALA A 331 2.86 3.28 1.80
C ALA A 331 2.80 3.94 0.42
N ILE A 332 3.81 3.67 -0.41
CA ILE A 332 3.85 4.15 -1.79
C ILE A 332 2.75 3.43 -2.59
N ILE A 333 1.93 4.20 -3.31
CA ILE A 333 0.87 3.67 -4.18
C ILE A 333 1.51 3.13 -5.46
N ARG A 334 1.41 1.81 -5.66
CA ARG A 334 1.92 1.11 -6.84
C ARG A 334 0.80 0.27 -7.47
N PRO A 335 -0.04 0.86 -8.33
CA PRO A 335 -1.25 0.20 -8.81
C PRO A 335 -0.95 -1.00 -9.71
N TRP A 336 -1.81 -2.00 -9.57
CA TRP A 336 -2.02 -3.03 -10.58
C TRP A 336 -2.93 -2.47 -11.69
N LEU A 337 -2.52 -2.57 -12.94
CA LEU A 337 -3.27 -2.12 -14.13
C LEU A 337 -3.59 -3.30 -15.06
N GLN A 338 -4.66 -3.17 -15.85
CA GLN A 338 -5.18 -4.26 -16.68
C GLN A 338 -4.44 -4.39 -18.02
N SER A 339 -3.96 -5.59 -18.34
CA SER A 339 -3.37 -5.96 -19.64
C SER A 339 -4.05 -7.18 -20.28
N PHE A 340 -5.36 -7.34 -20.06
CA PHE A 340 -6.18 -8.41 -20.63
C PHE A 340 -7.55 -7.88 -21.08
N THR A 341 -8.20 -8.62 -21.99
CA THR A 341 -9.58 -8.31 -22.44
C THR A 341 -10.58 -9.10 -21.62
N ALA A 342 -11.51 -8.42 -20.96
CA ALA A 342 -12.52 -9.01 -20.09
C ALA A 342 -13.79 -9.38 -20.88
N THR A 343 -13.73 -10.44 -21.69
CA THR A 343 -14.83 -10.79 -22.63
C THR A 343 -16.17 -11.13 -21.96
N TRP A 344 -16.18 -11.35 -20.64
CA TRP A 344 -17.38 -11.58 -19.84
C TRP A 344 -18.15 -10.31 -19.48
N ILE A 345 -17.56 -9.12 -19.67
CA ILE A 345 -18.21 -7.84 -19.41
C ILE A 345 -19.03 -7.41 -20.63
N LEU A 346 -20.31 -7.11 -20.42
CA LEU A 346 -21.14 -6.55 -21.48
C LEU A 346 -20.67 -5.13 -21.83
N GLY A 347 -20.34 -4.90 -23.10
CA GLY A 347 -19.78 -3.62 -23.57
C GLY A 347 -18.26 -3.49 -23.40
N HIS A 348 -17.55 -4.58 -23.09
CA HIS A 348 -16.09 -4.58 -23.05
C HIS A 348 -15.47 -4.13 -24.38
N ILE A 349 -14.23 -3.64 -24.30
CA ILE A 349 -13.40 -3.34 -25.46
C ILE A 349 -12.19 -4.29 -25.52
N PRO A 350 -11.59 -4.52 -26.70
CA PRO A 350 -10.31 -5.21 -26.79
C PRO A 350 -9.20 -4.38 -26.12
N TYR A 351 -8.38 -5.01 -25.28
CA TYR A 351 -7.22 -4.38 -24.67
C TYR A 351 -5.96 -4.71 -25.47
N GLY A 352 -5.46 -3.72 -26.21
CA GLY A 352 -4.19 -3.76 -26.93
C GLY A 352 -3.17 -2.77 -26.38
N ALA A 353 -2.16 -2.45 -27.19
CA ALA A 353 -1.08 -1.53 -26.81
C ALA A 353 -1.60 -0.16 -26.35
N LYS A 354 -2.60 0.37 -27.06
CA LYS A 354 -3.17 1.69 -26.79
C LYS A 354 -3.88 1.73 -25.44
N GLU A 355 -4.73 0.75 -25.14
CA GLU A 355 -5.53 0.71 -23.91
C GLU A 355 -4.65 0.47 -22.68
N VAL A 356 -3.59 -0.34 -22.82
CA VAL A 356 -2.57 -0.49 -21.76
C VAL A 356 -1.81 0.82 -21.54
N ARG A 357 -1.31 1.46 -22.59
CA ARG A 357 -0.58 2.74 -22.47
C ARG A 357 -1.42 3.85 -21.88
N GLN A 358 -2.71 3.92 -22.22
CA GLN A 358 -3.65 4.89 -21.66
C GLN A 358 -3.77 4.82 -20.14
N GLN A 359 -3.70 3.62 -19.55
CA GLN A 359 -3.73 3.45 -18.09
C GLN A 359 -2.42 3.93 -17.45
N ILE A 360 -1.28 3.58 -18.05
CA ILE A 360 0.03 4.00 -17.54
C ILE A 360 0.19 5.52 -17.64
N ASP A 361 -0.25 6.13 -18.74
CA ASP A 361 -0.26 7.58 -18.91
C ASP A 361 -1.20 8.28 -17.91
N ALA A 362 -2.33 7.65 -17.56
CA ALA A 362 -3.24 8.17 -16.54
C ALA A 362 -2.60 8.17 -15.14
N ALA A 363 -1.88 7.11 -14.77
CA ALA A 363 -1.10 7.09 -13.53
C ALA A 363 0.01 8.14 -13.54
N LEU A 364 0.77 8.22 -14.64
CA LEU A 364 1.85 9.18 -14.80
C LEU A 364 1.35 10.62 -14.72
N ALA A 365 0.15 10.93 -15.25
CA ALA A 365 -0.48 12.24 -15.17
C ALA A 365 -0.73 12.71 -13.72
N LEU A 366 -0.94 11.77 -12.80
CA LEU A 366 -1.08 12.03 -11.36
C LEU A 366 0.24 11.97 -10.58
N GLY A 367 1.38 11.86 -11.27
CA GLY A 367 2.71 11.79 -10.64
C GLY A 367 3.13 10.40 -10.19
N ILE A 368 2.30 9.38 -10.45
CA ILE A 368 2.61 7.99 -10.12
C ILE A 368 3.40 7.37 -11.28
N GLU A 369 4.68 7.11 -11.02
CA GLU A 369 5.64 6.60 -12.02
C GLU A 369 5.83 5.08 -11.96
N GLU A 370 5.19 4.44 -10.98
CA GLU A 370 5.30 3.03 -10.69
C GLU A 370 3.98 2.33 -10.95
N TYR A 371 4.03 1.13 -11.49
CA TYR A 371 2.84 0.33 -11.78
C TYR A 371 3.23 -1.13 -12.00
N ILE A 372 2.25 -2.02 -11.90
CA ILE A 372 2.41 -3.41 -12.30
C ILE A 372 1.28 -3.80 -13.24
N LEU A 373 1.60 -4.50 -14.33
CA LEU A 373 0.58 -4.95 -15.28
C LEU A 373 0.15 -6.38 -14.96
N TRP A 374 -1.17 -6.56 -14.85
CA TRP A 374 -1.80 -7.86 -14.68
C TRP A 374 -2.28 -8.42 -16.02
N SER A 375 -1.81 -9.62 -16.36
CA SER A 375 -2.33 -10.43 -17.46
C SER A 375 -2.35 -11.90 -17.02
N PRO A 376 -3.53 -12.54 -16.85
CA PRO A 376 -3.62 -13.91 -16.35
C PRO A 376 -3.01 -14.94 -17.32
N VAL A 377 -2.86 -14.58 -18.60
CA VAL A 377 -2.21 -15.41 -19.62
C VAL A 377 -0.74 -15.01 -19.88
N ASN A 378 -0.21 -14.10 -19.07
CA ASN A 378 1.11 -13.47 -19.17
C ASN A 378 1.46 -13.04 -20.60
N LYS A 379 0.53 -12.31 -21.23
CA LYS A 379 0.75 -11.64 -22.52
C LYS A 379 0.68 -10.13 -22.34
N TYR A 380 1.72 -9.46 -22.80
CA TYR A 380 1.90 -8.01 -22.67
C TYR A 380 2.16 -7.42 -24.05
N PRO A 381 1.37 -6.42 -24.49
CA PRO A 381 1.57 -5.82 -25.80
C PRO A 381 2.79 -4.89 -25.77
N ALA A 382 3.93 -5.33 -26.31
CA ALA A 382 5.19 -4.56 -26.30
C ALA A 382 5.04 -3.14 -26.87
N GLY A 383 4.15 -2.93 -27.84
CA GLY A 383 3.86 -1.59 -28.39
C GLY A 383 3.18 -0.62 -27.40
N ALA A 384 2.82 -1.06 -26.20
CA ALA A 384 2.39 -0.17 -25.12
C ALA A 384 3.57 0.52 -24.42
N PHE A 385 4.78 -0.03 -24.54
CA PHE A 385 5.91 0.39 -23.73
C PHE A 385 6.85 1.29 -24.51
N LEU A 386 7.42 2.25 -23.81
CA LEU A 386 8.49 3.11 -24.29
C LEU A 386 9.84 2.44 -24.04
N SER A 387 10.94 2.99 -24.56
CA SER A 387 12.27 2.65 -24.03
C SER A 387 12.42 3.23 -22.62
N ALA A 388 13.32 2.67 -21.81
CA ALA A 388 13.61 3.19 -20.47
C ALA A 388 13.96 4.69 -20.48
N GLU A 389 14.85 5.12 -21.39
CA GLU A 389 15.26 6.52 -21.52
C GLU A 389 14.08 7.45 -21.86
N GLU A 390 13.21 7.03 -22.79
CA GLU A 390 12.04 7.82 -23.17
C GLU A 390 11.05 7.96 -22.02
N ALA A 391 10.77 6.87 -21.32
CA ALA A 391 9.88 6.85 -20.17
C ALA A 391 10.39 7.75 -19.04
N ASP A 392 11.68 7.68 -18.72
CA ASP A 392 12.30 8.47 -17.67
C ASP A 392 12.34 9.96 -18.03
N ARG A 393 12.64 10.28 -19.29
CA ARG A 393 12.57 11.66 -19.79
C ARG A 393 11.16 12.22 -19.72
N ARG A 394 10.15 11.46 -20.14
CA ARG A 394 8.75 11.88 -20.08
C ARG A 394 8.29 12.10 -18.64
N ALA A 395 8.64 11.19 -17.73
CA ALA A 395 8.34 11.34 -16.31
C ALA A 395 9.01 12.58 -15.69
N ALA A 396 10.30 12.78 -15.98
CA ALA A 396 11.04 13.96 -15.51
C ALA A 396 10.45 15.27 -16.02
N GLN A 397 10.08 15.34 -17.30
CA GLN A 397 9.43 16.50 -17.88
C GLN A 397 8.09 16.80 -17.17
N MET A 398 7.24 15.80 -16.99
CA MET A 398 5.94 16.00 -16.32
C MET A 398 6.09 16.43 -14.86
N ARG A 399 7.08 15.89 -14.13
CA ARG A 399 7.40 16.36 -12.78
C ARG A 399 7.82 17.83 -12.77
N GLN A 400 8.75 18.21 -13.65
CA GLN A 400 9.24 19.58 -13.75
C GLN A 400 8.13 20.56 -14.13
N GLU A 401 7.26 20.19 -15.06
CA GLU A 401 6.11 21.02 -15.44
C GLU A 401 5.13 21.23 -14.29
N ARG A 402 4.86 20.20 -13.46
CA ARG A 402 4.04 20.35 -12.25
C ARG A 402 4.69 21.29 -11.26
N GLU A 403 5.98 21.10 -10.98
CA GLU A 403 6.73 21.92 -10.03
C GLU A 403 6.75 23.39 -10.47
N GLN A 404 7.04 23.67 -11.73
CA GLN A 404 7.04 25.03 -12.30
C GLN A 404 5.66 25.70 -12.20
N LYS A 405 4.60 24.93 -12.39
CA LYS A 405 3.21 25.42 -12.27
C LYS A 405 2.69 25.42 -10.82
N GLY A 406 3.50 24.96 -9.86
CA GLY A 406 3.10 24.85 -8.44
C GLY A 406 1.93 23.87 -8.23
N LEU A 407 1.84 22.82 -9.03
CA LEU A 407 0.76 21.84 -9.00
C LEU A 407 1.07 20.66 -8.07
N ASP A 408 0.07 20.22 -7.32
CA ASP A 408 0.08 18.94 -6.62
C ASP A 408 -0.23 17.76 -7.56
N TRP A 409 -0.20 16.52 -7.04
CA TRP A 409 -0.53 15.32 -7.81
C TRP A 409 -1.97 15.26 -8.31
N LEU A 410 -2.87 16.07 -7.75
CA LEU A 410 -4.25 16.22 -8.22
C LEU A 410 -4.38 17.37 -9.24
N ASN A 411 -3.25 17.89 -9.74
CA ASN A 411 -3.15 18.98 -10.71
C ASN A 411 -3.78 20.30 -10.22
N ARG A 412 -3.61 20.62 -8.92
CA ARG A 412 -4.11 21.85 -8.31
C ARG A 412 -2.96 22.71 -7.81
N THR A 413 -3.11 24.02 -7.93
CA THR A 413 -2.33 24.99 -7.16
C THR A 413 -2.80 25.01 -5.70
N GLY A 414 -1.98 25.55 -4.79
CA GLY A 414 -2.39 25.71 -3.39
C GLY A 414 -3.63 26.60 -3.20
N ARG A 415 -3.87 27.57 -4.11
CA ARG A 415 -5.11 28.34 -4.15
C ARG A 415 -6.32 27.44 -4.44
N GLN A 416 -6.24 26.65 -5.50
CA GLN A 416 -7.31 25.73 -5.90
C GLN A 416 -7.60 24.67 -4.85
N ALA A 417 -6.57 24.21 -4.11
CA ALA A 417 -6.76 23.30 -2.99
C ALA A 417 -7.54 23.97 -1.84
N ALA A 418 -7.27 25.24 -1.52
CA ALA A 418 -8.04 26.01 -0.53
C ALA A 418 -9.48 26.26 -0.97
N GLU A 419 -9.71 26.59 -2.24
CA GLU A 419 -11.05 26.71 -2.82
C GLU A 419 -11.81 25.38 -2.72
N SER A 420 -11.17 24.25 -3.07
CA SER A 420 -11.75 22.91 -2.94
C SER A 420 -12.09 22.55 -1.48
N TYR A 421 -11.22 22.89 -0.53
CA TYR A 421 -11.48 22.69 0.90
C TYR A 421 -12.70 23.50 1.38
N LEU A 422 -12.78 24.79 1.02
CA LEU A 422 -13.90 25.66 1.36
C LEU A 422 -15.22 25.12 0.78
N GLU A 423 -15.23 24.71 -0.49
CA GLU A 423 -16.39 24.08 -1.11
C GLU A 423 -16.81 22.78 -0.42
N ALA A 424 -15.83 21.95 -0.03
CA ALA A 424 -16.09 20.71 0.69
C ALA A 424 -16.73 20.98 2.05
N VAL A 425 -16.24 21.97 2.80
CA VAL A 425 -16.83 22.42 4.07
C VAL A 425 -18.26 22.96 3.84
N GLN A 426 -18.49 23.76 2.80
CA GLN A 426 -19.83 24.28 2.44
C GLN A 426 -20.84 23.15 2.16
N LYS A 427 -20.40 22.13 1.41
CA LYS A 427 -21.22 20.99 1.01
C LYS A 427 -21.29 19.88 2.07
N LYS A 428 -20.56 20.02 3.18
CA LYS A 428 -20.34 18.97 4.19
C LYS A 428 -19.75 17.68 3.58
N ASP A 429 -18.98 17.82 2.50
CA ASP A 429 -18.21 16.72 1.93
C ASP A 429 -16.98 16.46 2.80
N TRP A 430 -17.20 15.66 3.84
CA TRP A 430 -16.17 15.37 4.82
C TRP A 430 -14.99 14.59 4.24
N ARG A 431 -15.16 13.83 3.16
CA ARG A 431 -14.06 13.06 2.56
C ARG A 431 -13.08 13.99 1.87
N GLU A 432 -13.61 14.92 1.07
CA GLU A 432 -12.79 15.93 0.42
C GLU A 432 -12.17 16.88 1.45
N ALA A 433 -12.95 17.34 2.43
CA ALA A 433 -12.44 18.23 3.47
C ALA A 433 -11.37 17.54 4.35
N TYR A 434 -11.53 16.26 4.67
CA TYR A 434 -10.53 15.48 5.44
C TYR A 434 -9.21 15.35 4.69
N ALA A 435 -9.26 15.01 3.40
CA ALA A 435 -8.07 14.88 2.57
C ALA A 435 -7.29 16.20 2.47
N LEU A 436 -8.00 17.34 2.47
CA LEU A 436 -7.40 18.65 2.25
C LEU A 436 -7.07 19.43 3.51
N GLU A 437 -7.60 19.10 4.68
CA GLU A 437 -7.30 19.84 5.92
C GLU A 437 -6.08 19.25 6.63
N ILE A 438 -5.08 20.06 6.97
CA ILE A 438 -3.98 19.71 7.88
C ILE A 438 -4.54 19.74 9.31
N GLN A 439 -4.91 18.57 9.83
CA GLN A 439 -5.67 18.48 11.08
C GLN A 439 -4.81 18.18 12.30
N ARG A 440 -5.43 18.39 13.48
CA ARG A 440 -5.02 17.80 14.76
C ARG A 440 -5.82 16.53 15.14
N ARG A 441 -6.86 16.14 14.37
CA ARG A 441 -7.77 15.03 14.70
C ARG A 441 -7.24 13.71 14.11
N ARG A 442 -7.46 12.60 14.85
CA ARG A 442 -6.66 11.37 14.70
C ARG A 442 -7.13 10.42 13.57
N ASP A 443 -8.42 10.42 13.23
CA ASP A 443 -8.97 9.56 12.17
C ASP A 443 -10.16 10.21 11.44
N GLY A 444 -10.47 9.70 10.24
CA GLY A 444 -11.51 10.29 9.39
C GLY A 444 -12.95 10.04 9.86
N ASN A 445 -13.23 9.04 10.71
CA ASN A 445 -14.57 8.88 11.31
C ASN A 445 -14.84 10.01 12.30
N GLN A 446 -13.86 10.33 13.15
CA GLN A 446 -13.94 11.48 14.06
C GLN A 446 -14.12 12.78 13.28
N TYR A 447 -13.44 12.93 12.14
CA TYR A 447 -13.60 14.12 11.31
C TYR A 447 -14.99 14.23 10.68
N ARG A 448 -15.51 13.13 10.13
CA ARG A 448 -16.88 13.07 9.60
C ARG A 448 -17.89 13.51 10.65
N ASP A 449 -17.81 12.93 11.84
CA ASP A 449 -18.78 13.20 12.91
C ASP A 449 -18.67 14.66 13.39
N TRP A 450 -17.45 15.19 13.47
CA TRP A 450 -17.21 16.61 13.74
C TRP A 450 -17.82 17.51 12.66
N LEU A 451 -17.50 17.30 11.38
CA LEU A 451 -17.97 18.19 10.31
C LEU A 451 -19.49 18.17 10.20
N ASN A 452 -20.12 17.01 10.41
CA ASN A 452 -21.57 16.89 10.43
C ASN A 452 -22.21 17.62 11.62
N ALA A 453 -21.52 17.69 12.77
CA ALA A 453 -22.00 18.40 13.95
C ALA A 453 -21.78 19.93 13.91
N THR A 454 -20.93 20.45 13.02
CA THR A 454 -20.67 21.89 12.93
C THR A 454 -21.92 22.70 12.54
N ARG A 455 -22.15 23.81 13.25
CA ARG A 455 -23.34 24.68 13.11
C ARG A 455 -23.09 25.91 12.24
N GLY A 456 -21.85 26.39 12.22
CA GLY A 456 -21.42 27.46 11.35
C GLY A 456 -21.45 27.04 9.87
N LYS A 457 -21.70 27.99 8.98
CA LYS A 457 -21.70 27.77 7.52
C LYS A 457 -20.91 28.87 6.84
N VAL A 458 -20.09 28.48 5.88
CA VAL A 458 -19.46 29.43 4.94
C VAL A 458 -20.48 29.77 3.85
N LYS A 459 -20.84 31.04 3.72
CA LYS A 459 -21.75 31.53 2.67
C LYS A 459 -20.98 31.94 1.42
N GLU A 460 -20.00 32.80 1.62
CA GLU A 460 -19.17 33.35 0.56
C GLU A 460 -17.71 33.36 1.01
N TYR A 461 -16.81 33.30 0.04
CA TYR A 461 -15.40 33.42 0.30
C TYR A 461 -14.70 34.12 -0.88
N THR A 462 -13.59 34.78 -0.60
CA THR A 462 -12.69 35.32 -1.62
C THR A 462 -11.26 35.25 -1.13
N ILE A 463 -10.40 34.53 -1.84
CA ILE A 463 -8.95 34.53 -1.59
C ILE A 463 -8.38 35.81 -2.23
N THR A 464 -7.91 36.73 -1.38
CA THR A 464 -7.43 38.05 -1.77
C THR A 464 -5.95 38.08 -2.10
N ALA A 465 -5.14 37.23 -1.46
CA ALA A 465 -3.71 37.10 -1.75
C ALA A 465 -3.20 35.68 -1.50
N VAL A 466 -2.17 35.29 -2.26
CA VAL A 466 -1.41 34.05 -2.08
C VAL A 466 0.06 34.41 -2.13
N GLU A 467 0.76 34.21 -1.01
CA GLU A 467 2.16 34.59 -0.84
C GLU A 467 2.99 33.34 -0.52
N LYS A 468 4.22 33.26 -1.02
CA LYS A 468 5.12 32.15 -0.70
C LYS A 468 5.79 32.40 0.65
N GLU A 469 5.75 31.41 1.53
CA GLU A 469 6.38 31.44 2.86
C GLU A 469 7.22 30.16 3.02
N GLY A 470 8.49 30.22 2.61
CA GLY A 470 9.36 29.05 2.55
C GLY A 470 8.85 28.01 1.54
N SER A 471 8.60 26.78 2.00
CA SER A 471 7.99 25.69 1.23
C SER A 471 6.45 25.68 1.28
N ALA A 472 5.84 26.53 2.12
CA ALA A 472 4.40 26.68 2.25
C ALA A 472 3.91 27.96 1.54
N LEU A 473 2.60 28.13 1.52
CA LEU A 473 1.90 29.32 1.04
C LEU A 473 1.09 29.92 2.17
N ARG A 474 1.08 31.26 2.25
CA ARG A 474 0.18 32.03 3.10
C ARG A 474 -0.95 32.58 2.25
N LEU A 475 -2.17 32.25 2.62
CA LEU A 475 -3.38 32.70 1.94
C LEU A 475 -4.05 33.76 2.81
N SER A 476 -4.36 34.91 2.21
CA SER A 476 -5.27 35.88 2.82
C SER A 476 -6.64 35.72 2.17
N LEU A 477 -7.68 35.67 2.99
CA LEU A 477 -9.04 35.41 2.52
C LEU A 477 -10.07 36.20 3.32
N LYS A 478 -11.14 36.59 2.62
CA LYS A 478 -12.35 37.15 3.21
C LYS A 478 -13.43 36.09 3.20
N LEU A 479 -14.08 35.86 4.33
CA LEU A 479 -15.16 34.88 4.48
C LEU A 479 -16.42 35.58 4.98
N VAL A 480 -17.56 35.19 4.42
CA VAL A 480 -18.87 35.47 5.01
C VAL A 480 -19.36 34.17 5.64
N MET A 481 -19.53 34.16 6.95
CA MET A 481 -19.97 32.99 7.71
C MET A 481 -21.27 33.28 8.46
N THR A 482 -22.11 32.25 8.61
CA THR A 482 -23.31 32.34 9.44
C THR A 482 -23.26 31.34 10.59
N SER A 483 -23.65 31.76 11.80
CA SER A 483 -23.87 30.89 12.95
C SER A 483 -25.25 31.19 13.54
N GLY A 484 -26.25 30.37 13.21
CA GLY A 484 -27.65 30.71 13.47
C GLY A 484 -28.14 31.77 12.47
N GLU A 485 -28.70 32.87 12.97
CA GLU A 485 -29.17 34.02 12.17
C GLU A 485 -28.11 35.12 12.00
N GLU A 486 -27.01 35.07 12.77
CA GLU A 486 -25.95 36.06 12.68
C GLU A 486 -25.00 35.77 11.52
N GLU A 487 -24.76 36.80 10.69
CA GLU A 487 -23.75 36.82 9.65
C GLU A 487 -22.49 37.57 10.13
N ARG A 488 -21.31 37.05 9.79
CA ARG A 488 -20.01 37.60 10.18
C ARG A 488 -19.08 37.63 8.98
N ILE A 489 -18.40 38.76 8.80
CA ILE A 489 -17.32 38.90 7.83
C ILE A 489 -16.00 38.67 8.56
N LEU A 490 -15.18 37.76 8.05
CA LEU A 490 -13.87 37.45 8.62
C LEU A 490 -12.80 37.77 7.60
N GLU A 491 -11.74 38.43 8.05
CA GLU A 491 -10.46 38.44 7.37
C GLU A 491 -9.55 37.41 8.04
N GLU A 492 -9.09 36.45 7.27
CA GLU A 492 -8.39 35.27 7.75
C GLU A 492 -7.07 35.09 7.02
N GLN A 493 -6.11 34.47 7.72
CA GLN A 493 -4.85 34.05 7.14
C GLN A 493 -4.61 32.58 7.42
N TRP A 494 -4.50 31.80 6.34
CA TRP A 494 -4.30 30.36 6.39
C TRP A 494 -2.95 29.98 5.81
N THR A 495 -2.45 28.82 6.22
CA THR A 495 -1.25 28.21 5.62
C THR A 495 -1.68 27.07 4.72
N VAL A 496 -1.06 26.93 3.55
CA VAL A 496 -1.21 25.77 2.67
C VAL A 496 0.18 25.17 2.45
N SER A 497 0.35 23.89 2.74
CA SER A 497 1.62 23.18 2.57
C SER A 497 1.42 21.86 1.85
N MET A 498 2.48 21.38 1.20
CA MET A 498 2.44 20.12 0.47
C MET A 498 2.77 18.97 1.42
N GLU A 499 1.85 18.02 1.54
CA GLU A 499 2.03 16.79 2.32
C GLU A 499 1.61 15.61 1.44
N ASN A 500 2.45 14.57 1.37
CA ASN A 500 2.23 13.41 0.50
C ASN A 500 1.88 13.81 -0.95
N HIS A 501 2.56 14.83 -1.46
CA HIS A 501 2.37 15.42 -2.79
C HIS A 501 0.99 16.04 -3.07
N VAL A 502 0.23 16.36 -2.02
CA VAL A 502 -1.07 17.04 -2.09
C VAL A 502 -0.97 18.38 -1.38
N TRP A 503 -1.49 19.46 -1.98
CA TRP A 503 -1.64 20.72 -1.25
C TRP A 503 -2.75 20.58 -0.22
N ARG A 504 -2.39 20.77 1.05
CA ARG A 504 -3.32 20.71 2.19
C ARG A 504 -3.32 22.04 2.94
N VAL A 505 -4.48 22.37 3.50
CA VAL A 505 -4.85 23.66 4.08
C VAL A 505 -4.85 23.52 5.59
N LYS A 506 -4.20 24.45 6.28
CA LYS A 506 -4.30 24.64 7.73
C LYS A 506 -5.13 25.89 8.00
N PRO A 507 -6.44 25.75 8.25
CA PRO A 507 -7.28 26.88 8.62
C PRO A 507 -6.88 27.44 9.99
N SER A 508 -7.25 28.69 10.26
CA SER A 508 -7.05 29.27 11.58
C SER A 508 -7.93 28.59 12.64
N SER A 509 -7.49 28.65 13.90
CA SER A 509 -8.31 28.16 15.02
C SER A 509 -9.62 28.95 15.15
N ARG A 510 -9.61 30.25 14.85
CA ARG A 510 -10.81 31.11 14.87
C ARG A 510 -11.87 30.61 13.89
N PHE A 511 -11.47 30.29 12.66
CA PHE A 511 -12.38 29.73 11.66
C PHE A 511 -13.01 28.42 12.15
N LEU A 512 -12.20 27.50 12.68
CA LEU A 512 -12.69 26.20 13.16
C LEU A 512 -13.63 26.35 14.38
N GLU A 513 -13.35 27.27 15.31
CA GLU A 513 -14.23 27.57 16.44
C GLU A 513 -15.59 28.13 15.97
N LEU A 514 -15.58 29.05 15.00
CA LEU A 514 -16.81 29.60 14.41
C LEU A 514 -17.60 28.55 13.62
N LEU A 515 -16.91 27.65 12.92
CA LEU A 515 -17.54 26.53 12.24
C LEU A 515 -18.24 25.60 13.25
N GLU A 516 -17.61 25.31 14.39
CA GLU A 516 -18.23 24.56 15.49
C GLU A 516 -19.44 25.28 16.12
N GLY A 517 -19.65 26.56 15.85
CA GLY A 517 -20.68 27.38 16.47
C GLY A 517 -20.29 27.87 17.88
N LYS A 518 -18.99 27.83 18.20
CA LYS A 518 -18.44 28.42 19.43
C LYS A 518 -18.19 29.90 19.15
N ALA A 519 -19.18 30.74 19.44
CA ALA A 519 -18.96 32.17 19.51
C ALA A 519 -18.11 32.47 20.74
N LYS A 520 -16.81 32.77 20.58
CA LYS A 520 -16.11 33.53 21.63
C LYS A 520 -16.63 34.96 21.58
N ALA A 521 -17.26 35.38 22.68
CA ALA A 521 -17.40 36.78 23.02
C ALA A 521 -16.00 37.31 23.31
N GLU A 522 -15.43 38.11 22.42
CA GLU A 522 -14.29 39.00 22.67
C GLU A 522 -14.05 39.84 21.40
N GLU A 523 -14.86 40.89 21.25
CA GLU A 523 -14.35 42.18 20.75
C GLU A 523 -14.39 43.11 21.96
N THR A 524 -13.28 43.25 22.66
CA THR A 524 -13.07 44.37 23.57
C THR A 524 -11.63 44.83 23.45
N GLU A 525 -11.52 46.01 22.83
CA GLU A 525 -10.51 47.05 23.03
C GLU A 525 -9.05 46.78 22.66
N GLN A 526 -8.61 47.52 21.63
CA GLN A 526 -7.52 48.49 21.79
C GLN A 526 -7.74 49.68 20.84
N GLN A 527 -8.55 50.64 21.29
CA GLN A 527 -8.33 52.06 21.05
C GLN A 527 -8.21 52.70 22.44
N ASP A 528 -6.99 53.04 22.80
CA ASP A 528 -6.62 54.22 23.59
C ASP A 528 -5.19 54.63 23.20
#